data_AF-A0A0Q4EFK2-F1
#
_entry.id   AF-A0A0Q4EFK2-F1
#
_cell.length_a   1.000
_cell.length_b   1.000
_cell.length_c   1.000
_cell.angle_alpha   90.00
_cell.angle_beta   90.00
_cell.angle_gamma   90.00
#
_symmetry.space_group_name_H-M   'P 1'
#
loop_
_entity.id
_entity.type
_entity.pdbx_description
1 polymer ?
#
loop_
_entity_poly.entity_id
_entity_poly.type
_entity_poly.pdbx_seq_one_letter_code
_entity_poly.pdbx_strand_id
1 'polypeptide(L)'
;MADLRSNRNVVFTTENGWLIATSEADYTIWSFSPKGYAAYPAVVKRQVISRAVGSKIEMSVLCEASKRACDDLVRTFAAMNGLHLSQ
;
A
#
# COMPACT_ATOMS: atom_id res chain seq x y z
N MET A 1 -3.32 4.92 -11.84
CA MET A 1 -4.12 3.67 -11.85
C MET A 1 -4.27 3.06 -13.24
N ALA A 2 -4.42 3.86 -14.31
CA ALA A 2 -4.47 3.36 -15.69
C ALA A 2 -3.26 2.47 -16.05
N ASP A 3 -2.04 2.91 -15.71
CA ASP A 3 -0.81 2.17 -16.03
C ASP A 3 -0.74 0.79 -15.36
N LEU A 4 -1.26 0.66 -14.12
CA LEU A 4 -1.30 -0.63 -13.41
C LEU A 4 -2.27 -1.60 -14.08
N ARG A 5 -3.41 -1.12 -14.60
CA ARG A 5 -4.40 -1.99 -15.26
C ARG A 5 -3.93 -2.50 -16.62
N SER A 6 -3.07 -1.75 -17.29
CA SER A 6 -2.47 -2.15 -18.56
C SER A 6 -1.27 -3.09 -18.39
N ASN A 7 -0.72 -3.22 -17.18
CA ASN A 7 0.42 -4.08 -16.90
C ASN A 7 -0.05 -5.54 -16.69
N ARG A 8 0.36 -6.43 -17.59
CA ARG A 8 0.00 -7.86 -17.58
C ARG A 8 0.63 -8.65 -16.42
N ASN A 9 1.65 -8.10 -15.77
CA ASN A 9 2.29 -8.70 -14.60
C ASN A 9 1.59 -8.31 -13.28
N VAL A 10 0.57 -7.47 -13.34
CA VAL A 10 -0.20 -7.03 -12.18
C VAL A 10 -1.50 -7.82 -12.11
N VAL A 11 -1.68 -8.55 -11.02
CA VAL A 11 -2.92 -9.26 -10.70
C VAL A 11 -3.74 -8.40 -9.76
N PHE A 12 -5.04 -8.27 -10.03
CA PHE A 12 -5.97 -7.53 -9.18
C PHE A 12 -6.87 -8.51 -8.41
N THR A 13 -6.92 -8.36 -7.09
CA THR A 13 -7.85 -9.07 -6.20
C THR A 13 -8.65 -8.07 -5.39
N THR A 14 -9.75 -8.51 -4.78
CA THR A 14 -10.48 -7.70 -3.80
C THR A 14 -10.57 -8.46 -2.50
N GLU A 15 -10.09 -7.86 -1.42
CA GLU A 15 -9.99 -8.48 -0.11
C GLU A 15 -10.58 -7.52 0.93
N ASN A 16 -11.64 -7.95 1.64
CA ASN A 16 -12.33 -7.13 2.63
C ASN A 16 -12.73 -5.72 2.10
N GLY A 17 -13.10 -5.65 0.82
CA GLY A 17 -13.47 -4.40 0.14
C GLY A 17 -12.29 -3.57 -0.37
N TRP A 18 -11.06 -3.89 0.00
CA TRP A 18 -9.87 -3.27 -0.57
C TRP A 18 -9.58 -3.87 -1.93
N LEU A 19 -9.38 -3.03 -2.94
CA LEU A 19 -8.80 -3.49 -4.19
C LEU A 19 -7.30 -3.61 -3.99
N ILE A 20 -6.75 -4.80 -4.26
CA ILE A 20 -5.32 -5.10 -4.14
C ILE A 20 -4.79 -5.33 -5.55
N ALA A 21 -3.66 -4.70 -5.86
CA ALA A 21 -2.91 -4.97 -7.07
C ALA A 21 -1.54 -5.55 -6.66
N THR A 22 -1.16 -6.68 -7.23
CA THR A 22 0.07 -7.39 -6.87
C THR A 22 0.90 -7.61 -8.12
N SER A 23 2.17 -7.19 -8.07
CA SER A 23 3.21 -7.58 -9.02
C SER A 23 4.21 -8.46 -8.29
N GLU A 24 4.21 -9.76 -8.56
CA GLU A 24 5.20 -10.67 -8.01
C GLU A 24 6.59 -10.41 -8.61
N ALA A 25 6.64 -10.06 -9.90
CA ALA A 25 7.88 -9.72 -10.61
C ALA A 25 8.63 -8.55 -9.96
N ASP A 26 7.89 -7.57 -9.43
CA ASP A 26 8.44 -6.37 -8.79
C ASP A 26 8.42 -6.43 -7.26
N TYR A 27 8.00 -7.56 -6.68
CA TYR A 27 7.72 -7.73 -5.25
C TYR A 27 6.94 -6.56 -4.64
N THR A 28 5.90 -6.12 -5.35
CA THR A 28 5.14 -4.91 -5.02
C THR A 28 3.66 -5.19 -4.88
N ILE A 29 3.07 -4.61 -3.83
CA ILE A 29 1.63 -4.63 -3.58
C ILE A 29 1.13 -3.18 -3.47
N TRP A 30 0.03 -2.88 -4.15
CA TRP A 30 -0.75 -1.66 -3.96
C TRP A 30 -2.10 -2.01 -3.33
N SER A 31 -2.43 -1.35 -2.22
CA SER A 31 -3.71 -1.51 -1.52
C SER A 31 -4.52 -0.23 -1.64
N PHE A 32 -5.65 -0.29 -2.36
CA PHE A 32 -6.54 0.84 -2.62
C PHE A 32 -7.71 0.82 -1.64
N SER A 33 -7.94 1.93 -0.93
CA SER A 33 -8.97 2.00 0.10
C SER A 33 -10.39 1.94 -0.50
N PRO A 34 -11.36 1.26 0.15
CA PRO A 34 -12.75 1.30 -0.27
C PRO A 34 -13.41 2.65 0.06
N LYS A 35 -14.46 3.02 -0.68
CA LYS A 35 -15.20 4.29 -0.52
C LYS A 35 -15.68 4.60 0.91
N GLY A 36 -15.93 3.58 1.73
CA GLY A 36 -16.38 3.72 3.12
C GLY A 36 -15.24 3.82 4.15
N TYR A 37 -13.98 3.73 3.74
CA TYR A 37 -12.85 3.82 4.64
C TYR A 37 -12.51 5.28 4.97
N ALA A 38 -12.15 5.57 6.22
CA ALA A 38 -11.93 6.95 6.68
C ALA A 38 -10.87 7.73 5.88
N ALA A 39 -9.86 7.02 5.35
CA ALA A 39 -8.81 7.61 4.53
C ALA A 39 -9.11 7.56 3.02
N TYR A 40 -10.36 7.31 2.60
CA TYR A 40 -10.70 7.31 1.18
C TYR A 40 -10.71 8.73 0.58
N PRO A 41 -10.19 8.92 -0.66
CA PRO A 41 -9.43 7.95 -1.44
C PRO A 41 -7.96 7.88 -0.99
N ALA A 42 -7.42 6.67 -0.92
CA ALA A 42 -6.01 6.43 -0.64
C ALA A 42 -5.48 5.16 -1.33
N VAL A 43 -4.17 5.14 -1.58
CA VAL A 43 -3.42 3.95 -1.98
C VAL A 43 -2.15 3.84 -1.15
N VAL A 44 -1.88 2.63 -0.67
CA VAL A 44 -0.62 2.27 -0.01
C VAL A 44 0.16 1.34 -0.92
N LYS A 45 1.34 1.77 -1.36
CA LYS A 45 2.32 0.92 -2.06
C LYS A 45 3.28 0.33 -1.02
N ARG A 46 3.49 -0.97 -1.07
CA ARG A 46 4.54 -1.67 -0.32
C ARG A 46 5.40 -2.47 -1.28
N GLN A 47 6.71 -2.31 -1.21
CA GLN A 47 7.65 -3.01 -2.07
C GLN A 47 8.79 -3.61 -1.25
N VAL A 48 9.11 -4.86 -1.50
CA VAL A 48 10.31 -5.48 -0.92
C VAL A 48 11.52 -5.05 -1.73
N ILE A 49 12.46 -4.39 -1.08
CA ILE A 49 13.74 -3.99 -1.67
C ILE A 49 14.84 -4.84 -1.06
N SER A 50 15.47 -5.67 -1.89
CA SER A 50 16.68 -6.42 -1.53
C SER A 50 17.86 -5.48 -1.37
N ARG A 51 18.67 -5.68 -0.32
CA ARG A 51 19.93 -4.98 -0.10
C ARG A 51 21.08 -5.99 -0.11
N ALA A 52 22.32 -5.50 -0.08
CA ALA A 52 23.50 -6.34 0.07
C ALA A 52 23.43 -7.24 1.32
N VAL A 53 22.76 -6.77 2.38
CA VAL A 53 22.41 -7.57 3.55
C VAL A 53 20.93 -7.36 3.87
N GLY A 54 20.16 -8.46 3.85
CA GLY A 54 18.73 -8.49 4.18
C GLY A 54 17.82 -7.84 3.13
N SER A 55 16.54 -7.71 3.50
CA SER A 55 15.52 -7.00 2.73
C SER A 55 14.83 -5.95 3.61
N LYS A 56 14.25 -4.93 2.98
CA LYS A 56 13.39 -3.96 3.66
C LYS A 56 12.07 -3.82 2.91
N ILE A 57 11.02 -3.42 3.61
CA ILE A 57 9.78 -2.95 2.99
C ILE A 57 9.88 -1.44 2.84
N GLU A 58 9.83 -0.95 1.60
CA GLU A 58 9.54 0.46 1.33
C GLU A 58 8.03 0.65 1.21
N MET A 59 7.54 1.68 1.91
CA MET A 59 6.13 2.05 1.90
C MET A 59 5.98 3.48 1.37
N SER A 60 5.01 3.67 0.47
CA SER A 60 4.61 4.99 -0.02
C SER A 60 3.10 5.12 0.02
N VAL A 61 2.60 6.28 0.40
CA VAL A 61 1.15 6.51 0.59
C VAL A 61 0.73 7.73 -0.20
N LEU A 62 -0.32 7.60 -0.99
CA LEU A 62 -1.10 8.72 -1.52
C LEU A 62 -2.45 8.70 -0.83
N CYS A 63 -2.82 9.81 -0.21
CA CYS A 63 -4.06 9.94 0.56
C CYS A 63 -4.61 11.36 0.39
N GLU A 64 -5.89 11.45 0.01
CA GLU A 64 -6.57 12.74 -0.24
C GLU A 64 -7.58 13.08 0.86
N ALA A 65 -7.63 12.27 1.92
CA ALA A 65 -8.48 12.50 3.08
C ALA A 65 -7.87 13.53 4.06
N SER A 66 -8.51 13.73 5.21
CA SER A 66 -7.96 14.59 6.27
C SER A 66 -6.60 14.07 6.76
N LYS A 67 -5.71 14.98 7.17
CA LYS A 67 -4.38 14.63 7.73
C LYS A 67 -4.48 13.56 8.81
N ARG A 68 -5.44 13.70 9.74
CA ARG A 68 -5.65 12.73 10.83
C ARG A 68 -5.96 11.33 10.30
N ALA A 69 -6.88 11.23 9.34
CA ALA A 69 -7.24 9.94 8.74
C ALA A 69 -6.09 9.33 7.94
N CYS A 70 -5.31 10.15 7.22
CA CYS A 70 -4.13 9.69 6.50
C CYS A 70 -3.04 9.22 7.46
N ASP A 71 -2.77 9.96 8.55
CA ASP A 71 -1.80 9.57 9.57
C ASP A 71 -2.21 8.25 10.25
N ASP A 72 -3.51 8.04 10.51
CA ASP A 72 -4.05 6.78 11.02
C ASP A 72 -3.77 5.62 10.03
N LEU A 73 -4.05 5.83 8.74
CA LEU A 73 -3.74 4.85 7.68
C LEU A 73 -2.24 4.50 7.65
N VAL A 74 -1.36 5.50 7.71
CA VAL A 74 0.10 5.29 7.72
C VAL A 74 0.51 4.45 8.93
N ARG A 75 0.00 4.76 10.13
CA ARG A 75 0.29 3.98 11.34
C ARG A 75 -0.19 2.53 11.22
N THR A 76 -1.41 2.31 10.72
CA THR A 76 -1.95 0.97 10.52
C THR A 76 -1.04 0.13 9.62
N PHE A 77 -0.66 0.64 8.45
CA PHE A 77 0.19 -0.12 7.52
C PHE A 77 1.64 -0.25 7.99
N ALA A 78 2.18 0.74 8.71
CA ALA A 78 3.51 0.62 9.30
C ALA A 78 3.56 -0.52 10.33
N ALA A 79 2.56 -0.59 11.23
CA ALA A 79 2.45 -1.67 12.21
C ALA A 79 2.33 -3.06 11.53
N MET A 80 1.55 -3.16 10.45
CA MET A 80 1.44 -4.39 9.66
C MET A 80 2.78 -4.82 9.03
N ASN A 81 3.66 -3.87 8.72
CA ASN A 81 4.99 -4.14 8.17
C ASN A 81 6.05 -4.38 9.26
N GLY A 82 5.66 -4.40 10.54
CA GLY A 82 6.59 -4.49 11.67
C GLY A 82 7.40 -3.20 11.90
N LEU A 83 7.03 -2.09 11.26
CA LEU A 83 7.65 -0.79 11.46
C LEU A 83 6.96 -0.07 12.63
N HIS A 84 7.70 0.20 13.70
CA HIS A 84 7.24 1.12 14.74
C HIS A 84 7.65 2.55 14.39
N LEU A 85 6.65 3.37 14.08
CA LEU A 85 6.85 4.80 13.90
C LEU A 85 6.97 5.44 15.28
N SER A 86 8.10 6.09 15.58
CA SER A 86 8.20 6.99 16.73
C SER A 86 7.21 8.13 16.55
N GLN A 87 6.40 8.37 17.58
CA GLN A 87 5.42 9.47 17.62
C GLN A 87 6.08 10.83 17.47
#